data_AF-A0A235F3V4-F1
#
_entry.id   AF-A0A235F3V4-F1
#
_cell.length_a   1.000
_cell.length_b   1.000
_cell.length_c   1.000
_cell.angle_alpha   90.00
_cell.angle_beta   90.00
_cell.angle_gamma   90.00
#
_symmetry.space_group_name_H-M   'P 1'
#
loop_
_entity.id
_entity.type
_entity.pdbx_description
1 polymer ?
#
loop_
_entity_poly.entity_id
_entity_poly.type
_entity_poly.pdbx_seq_one_letter_code
_entity_poly.pdbx_strand_id
1 'polypeptide(L)'
;MSLFEQHPLRQTLNDEVHARPPVPLDTPEYVSYLAFLHHEGSAGREAAHLASLAEQFGLPEPDTDSGHLFLDTGSFRLKWERHNEFSSYTFFRRIQAGDSNDEHALLAVPAAWRKDIPGQLIAATHIELRNSDDMSPDSVLNQASPRGETLVAARVAECAGWVFTDFHIHDGFSRFLLLDDGLTPRQAGRMVQRLVEIETYRVMALLAFPVAKEVGRLLSRAEDELADLMDGLGQARNTEDDRAMLGRLTRLAAEVERSVARTTFRFGAAAAYYRLVQQRVDELRETRLGGFPTIREFMERRLAPAIATCATIARRQEDLSGRIARNSQLLRTRVDIELERQNQELLAQMNRRAKIQLHLQETVEGLSVVAITYYASQLVNYVAKGAKDYIAPATPEVITAVSIPVIAGLVFMGLRRMRKLLSKEEGSGVNP
;
A
#
# COMPACT_ATOMS: atom_id res chain seq x y z
N MET A 1 11.60 -50.57 -9.34
CA MET A 1 10.24 -49.98 -9.23
C MET A 1 10.05 -49.52 -7.79
N SER A 2 9.59 -48.29 -7.57
CA SER A 2 9.29 -47.78 -6.23
C SER A 2 8.26 -48.68 -5.55
N LEU A 3 8.50 -49.08 -4.29
CA LEU A 3 7.63 -49.94 -3.48
C LEU A 3 6.27 -49.28 -3.16
N PHE A 4 6.17 -47.96 -3.35
CA PHE A 4 4.99 -47.16 -3.04
C PHE A 4 4.70 -46.19 -4.19
N GLU A 5 3.43 -45.85 -4.39
CA GLU A 5 3.04 -44.71 -5.21
C GLU A 5 3.57 -43.42 -4.55
N GLN A 6 4.36 -42.66 -5.30
CA GLN A 6 4.99 -41.44 -4.79
C GLN A 6 4.22 -40.23 -5.31
N HIS A 7 4.04 -39.23 -4.45
CA HIS A 7 3.56 -37.92 -4.89
C HIS A 7 4.53 -37.33 -5.94
N PRO A 8 4.06 -36.81 -7.09
CA PRO A 8 4.93 -36.37 -8.19
C PRO A 8 5.99 -35.32 -7.78
N LEU A 9 5.63 -34.43 -6.85
CA LEU A 9 6.52 -33.37 -6.37
C LEU A 9 7.44 -33.79 -5.20
N ARG A 10 7.36 -35.04 -4.70
CA ARG A 10 8.09 -35.43 -3.48
C ARG A 10 9.58 -35.17 -3.58
N GLN A 11 10.20 -35.56 -4.70
CA GLN A 11 11.63 -35.41 -4.89
C GLN A 11 12.01 -33.94 -5.09
N THR A 12 11.30 -33.22 -5.98
CA THR A 12 11.54 -31.79 -6.23
C THR A 12 11.43 -30.95 -4.96
N LEU A 13 10.41 -31.17 -4.13
CA LEU A 13 10.27 -30.45 -2.86
C LEU A 13 11.34 -30.83 -1.84
N ASN A 14 11.76 -32.10 -1.81
CA ASN A 14 12.88 -32.52 -0.96
C ASN A 14 14.19 -31.88 -1.41
N ASP A 15 14.46 -31.83 -2.71
CA ASP A 15 15.68 -31.28 -3.27
C ASP A 15 15.75 -29.77 -3.07
N GLU A 16 14.62 -29.06 -3.17
CA GLU A 16 14.54 -27.61 -2.92
C GLU A 16 15.05 -27.23 -1.52
N VAL A 17 14.72 -28.02 -0.48
CA VAL A 17 15.17 -27.77 0.90
C VAL A 17 16.69 -27.97 1.05
N HIS A 18 17.30 -28.78 0.18
CA HIS A 18 18.73 -29.10 0.22
C HIS A 18 19.56 -28.33 -0.82
N ALA A 19 18.92 -27.51 -1.67
CA ALA A 19 19.53 -26.88 -2.82
C ALA A 19 20.67 -25.90 -2.48
N ARG A 20 20.67 -25.30 -1.28
CA ARG A 20 21.58 -24.20 -0.91
C ARG A 20 22.43 -24.51 0.32
N PRO A 21 23.25 -25.58 0.30
CA PRO A 21 24.07 -25.92 1.45
C PRO A 21 25.15 -24.85 1.68
N PRO A 22 25.50 -24.55 2.95
CA PRO A 22 26.69 -23.79 3.28
C PRO A 22 27.94 -24.48 2.72
N VAL A 23 28.87 -23.71 2.16
CA VAL A 23 30.15 -24.23 1.65
C VAL A 23 31.06 -24.54 2.86
N PRO A 24 31.54 -25.78 3.03
CA PRO A 24 32.52 -26.08 4.07
C PRO A 24 33.83 -25.33 3.81
N LEU A 25 34.40 -24.74 4.86
CA LEU A 25 35.62 -23.92 4.79
C LEU A 25 36.72 -24.54 5.62
N ASP A 26 37.91 -24.65 5.05
CA ASP A 26 39.10 -25.10 5.77
C ASP A 26 39.88 -23.87 6.20
N THR A 27 40.10 -23.70 7.51
CA THR A 27 40.91 -22.61 8.05
C THR A 27 42.40 -22.84 7.69
N PRO A 28 43.16 -21.83 7.21
CA PRO A 28 42.77 -20.43 7.00
C PRO A 28 42.25 -20.12 5.58
N GLU A 29 41.28 -19.20 5.48
CA GLU A 29 40.63 -18.85 4.21
C GLU A 29 40.19 -17.38 4.15
N TYR A 30 40.38 -16.75 2.99
CA TYR A 30 39.74 -15.47 2.65
C TYR A 30 38.37 -15.72 2.02
N VAL A 31 37.39 -14.92 2.45
CA VAL A 31 36.06 -14.87 1.84
C VAL A 31 35.77 -13.45 1.40
N SER A 32 35.24 -13.29 0.20
CA SER A 32 34.72 -12.02 -0.28
C SER A 32 33.29 -12.21 -0.75
N TYR A 33 32.38 -11.41 -0.24
CA TYR A 33 30.97 -11.49 -0.52
C TYR A 33 30.50 -10.19 -1.16
N LEU A 34 29.67 -10.31 -2.20
CA LEU A 34 29.03 -9.20 -2.88
C LEU A 34 27.55 -9.51 -3.06
N ALA A 35 26.67 -8.57 -2.73
CA ALA A 35 25.24 -8.64 -3.02
C ALA A 35 24.83 -7.51 -3.96
N PHE A 36 24.16 -7.84 -5.05
CA PHE A 36 23.70 -6.90 -6.06
C PHE A 36 22.18 -6.89 -6.14
N LEU A 37 21.56 -5.74 -5.85
CA LEU A 37 20.15 -5.50 -6.08
C LEU A 37 19.81 -5.67 -7.57
N HIS A 38 18.69 -6.36 -7.81
CA HIS A 38 18.15 -6.49 -9.15
C HIS A 38 17.66 -5.13 -9.66
N HIS A 39 18.17 -4.71 -10.82
CA HIS A 39 17.85 -3.44 -11.44
C HIS A 39 17.84 -3.59 -12.97
N GLU A 40 16.81 -3.03 -13.63
CA GLU A 40 16.72 -2.97 -15.11
C GLU A 40 17.06 -4.31 -15.81
N GLY A 41 16.38 -5.39 -15.39
CA GLY A 41 16.57 -6.72 -15.96
C GLY A 41 17.93 -7.35 -15.69
N SER A 42 18.70 -6.86 -14.70
CA SER A 42 20.01 -7.40 -14.35
C SER A 42 19.99 -8.90 -14.06
N ALA A 43 18.95 -9.39 -13.38
CA ALA A 43 18.78 -10.82 -13.10
C ALA A 43 18.83 -11.69 -14.38
N GLY A 44 18.27 -11.20 -15.49
CA GLY A 44 18.30 -11.91 -16.77
C GLY A 44 19.68 -11.95 -17.44
N ARG A 45 20.61 -11.08 -17.04
CA ARG A 45 21.99 -11.03 -17.57
C ARG A 45 22.98 -11.89 -16.80
N GLU A 46 22.61 -12.36 -15.61
CA GLU A 46 23.52 -13.10 -14.71
C GLU A 46 23.94 -14.45 -15.30
N ALA A 47 23.05 -15.14 -16.02
CA ALA A 47 23.38 -16.44 -16.62
C ALA A 47 24.52 -16.30 -17.64
N ALA A 48 24.39 -15.36 -18.58
CA ALA A 48 25.46 -15.05 -19.54
C ALA A 48 26.73 -14.56 -18.85
N HIS A 49 26.61 -13.78 -17.79
CA HIS A 49 27.75 -13.30 -17.02
C HIS A 49 28.52 -14.44 -16.33
N LEU A 50 27.82 -15.38 -15.69
CA LEU A 50 28.42 -16.57 -15.06
C LEU A 50 29.01 -17.52 -16.10
N ALA A 51 28.34 -17.73 -17.24
CA ALA A 51 28.87 -18.52 -18.35
C ALA A 51 30.20 -17.95 -18.89
N SER A 52 30.31 -16.62 -19.00
CA SER A 52 31.56 -15.97 -19.43
C SER A 52 32.73 -16.19 -18.44
N LEU A 53 32.44 -16.34 -17.14
CA LEU A 53 33.46 -16.71 -16.15
C LEU A 53 33.88 -18.17 -16.33
N ALA A 54 32.91 -19.07 -16.45
CA ALA A 54 33.16 -20.49 -16.63
C ALA A 54 34.02 -20.74 -17.89
N GLU A 55 33.71 -20.08 -19.00
CA GLU A 55 34.47 -20.15 -20.25
C GLU A 55 35.93 -19.70 -20.08
N GLN A 56 36.18 -18.56 -19.40
CA GLN A 56 37.53 -18.06 -19.14
C GLN A 56 38.41 -19.04 -18.34
N PHE A 57 37.79 -19.87 -17.51
CA PHE A 57 38.46 -20.89 -16.71
C PHE A 57 38.36 -22.31 -17.30
N GLY A 58 37.81 -22.45 -18.51
CA GLY A 58 37.67 -23.75 -19.19
C GLY A 58 36.71 -24.72 -18.48
N LEU A 59 35.75 -24.20 -17.71
CA LEU A 59 34.73 -24.98 -17.01
C LEU A 59 33.51 -25.22 -17.93
N PRO A 60 32.72 -26.27 -17.68
CA PRO A 60 31.44 -26.47 -18.37
C PRO A 60 30.49 -25.29 -18.16
N GLU A 61 29.57 -25.10 -19.10
CA GLU A 61 28.53 -24.07 -18.98
C GLU A 61 27.68 -24.33 -17.71
N PRO A 62 27.53 -23.33 -16.82
CA PRO A 62 26.81 -23.51 -15.57
C PRO A 62 25.30 -23.54 -15.79
N ASP A 63 24.62 -24.50 -15.16
CA ASP A 63 23.17 -24.45 -15.00
C ASP A 63 22.80 -23.39 -13.96
N THR A 64 21.97 -22.42 -14.37
CA THR A 64 21.54 -21.31 -13.51
C THR A 64 20.03 -21.27 -13.28
N ASP A 65 19.28 -22.24 -13.82
CA ASP A 65 17.82 -22.29 -13.74
C ASP A 65 17.35 -22.54 -12.30
N SER A 66 18.14 -23.27 -11.53
CA SER A 66 17.92 -23.55 -10.10
C SER A 66 18.14 -22.32 -9.20
N GLY A 67 18.64 -21.21 -9.74
CA GLY A 67 18.90 -19.98 -8.99
C GLY A 67 20.04 -20.09 -7.97
N HIS A 68 20.89 -21.11 -8.07
CA HIS A 68 22.12 -21.23 -7.29
C HIS A 68 23.18 -21.97 -8.10
N LEU A 69 24.44 -21.68 -7.84
CA LEU A 69 25.58 -22.26 -8.56
C LEU A 69 26.79 -22.32 -7.64
N PHE A 70 27.57 -23.38 -7.77
CA PHE A 70 28.89 -23.47 -7.18
C PHE A 70 29.92 -23.78 -8.27
N LEU A 71 30.98 -22.97 -8.35
CA LEU A 71 32.10 -23.16 -9.27
C LEU A 71 33.40 -23.27 -8.47
N ASP A 72 34.26 -24.19 -8.89
CA ASP A 72 35.63 -24.31 -8.41
C ASP A 72 36.58 -24.14 -9.61
N THR A 73 37.33 -23.05 -9.64
CA THR A 73 38.28 -22.74 -10.72
C THR A 73 39.68 -23.27 -10.41
N GLY A 74 39.89 -23.87 -9.24
CA GLY A 74 41.20 -24.21 -8.70
C GLY A 74 41.95 -23.03 -8.08
N SER A 75 41.79 -21.80 -8.61
CA SER A 75 42.38 -20.58 -8.02
C SER A 75 41.47 -19.93 -6.97
N PHE A 76 40.16 -20.02 -7.15
CA PHE A 76 39.15 -19.63 -6.18
C PHE A 76 37.88 -20.46 -6.35
N ARG A 77 37.00 -20.40 -5.36
CA ARG A 77 35.67 -21.01 -5.42
C ARG A 77 34.63 -19.90 -5.41
N LEU A 78 33.55 -20.06 -6.19
CA LEU A 78 32.44 -19.11 -6.26
C LEU A 78 31.15 -19.83 -5.91
N LYS A 79 30.40 -19.30 -4.94
CA LYS A 79 29.00 -19.60 -4.71
C LYS A 79 28.14 -18.43 -5.19
N TRP A 80 27.24 -18.66 -6.12
CA TRP A 80 26.23 -17.71 -6.56
C TRP A 80 24.84 -18.16 -6.11
N GLU A 81 24.03 -17.21 -5.64
CA GLU A 81 22.64 -17.45 -5.24
C GLU A 81 21.76 -16.29 -5.69
N ARG A 82 20.69 -16.60 -6.42
CA ARG A 82 19.64 -15.65 -6.78
C ARG A 82 18.56 -15.65 -5.71
N HIS A 83 18.23 -14.45 -5.22
CA HIS A 83 17.09 -14.18 -4.37
C HIS A 83 16.07 -13.34 -5.14
N ASN A 84 14.96 -12.97 -4.50
CA ASN A 84 13.91 -12.22 -5.18
C ASN A 84 14.35 -10.78 -5.55
N GLU A 85 14.94 -10.05 -4.60
CA GLU A 85 15.36 -8.65 -4.79
C GLU A 85 16.83 -8.45 -5.16
N PHE A 86 17.68 -9.47 -4.98
CA PHE A 86 19.12 -9.37 -5.21
C PHE A 86 19.74 -10.74 -5.54
N SER A 87 20.96 -10.74 -6.06
CA SER A 87 21.81 -11.92 -6.17
C SER A 87 23.09 -11.74 -5.37
N SER A 88 23.57 -12.81 -4.76
CA SER A 88 24.81 -12.84 -4.01
C SER A 88 25.90 -13.66 -4.70
N TYR A 89 27.14 -13.18 -4.59
CA TYR A 89 28.35 -13.81 -5.10
C TYR A 89 29.34 -13.91 -3.96
N THR A 90 29.67 -15.14 -3.55
CA THR A 90 30.64 -15.42 -2.48
C THR A 90 31.86 -16.11 -3.07
N PHE A 91 33.01 -15.46 -2.95
CA PHE A 91 34.30 -15.94 -3.42
C PHE A 91 35.10 -16.45 -2.24
N PHE A 92 35.71 -17.62 -2.38
CA PHE A 92 36.53 -18.26 -1.37
C PHE A 92 37.92 -18.52 -1.94
N ARG A 93 38.96 -18.20 -1.17
CA ARG A 93 40.36 -18.44 -1.54
C ARG A 93 41.15 -18.80 -0.30
N ARG A 94 41.81 -19.96 -0.30
CA ARG A 94 42.72 -20.36 0.79
C ARG A 94 43.82 -19.31 0.99
N ILE A 95 44.19 -19.09 2.25
CA ILE A 95 45.31 -18.21 2.59
C ILE A 95 46.62 -18.96 2.40
N GLN A 96 47.59 -18.33 1.75
CA GLN A 96 48.92 -18.89 1.50
C GLN A 96 49.99 -18.18 2.32
N ALA A 97 51.09 -18.88 2.59
CA ALA A 97 52.25 -18.30 3.24
C ALA A 97 52.87 -17.21 2.34
N GLY A 98 52.90 -15.97 2.82
CA GLY A 98 53.38 -14.81 2.06
C GLY A 98 52.28 -13.85 1.59
N ASP A 99 51.00 -14.18 1.81
CA ASP A 99 49.90 -13.23 1.61
C ASP A 99 50.10 -11.97 2.47
N SER A 100 49.85 -10.81 1.88
CA SER A 100 49.94 -9.51 2.57
C SER A 100 48.71 -9.25 3.45
N ASN A 101 48.77 -8.21 4.29
CA ASN A 101 47.64 -7.84 5.15
C ASN A 101 46.40 -7.33 4.38
N ASP A 102 46.56 -6.89 3.12
CA ASP A 102 45.47 -6.35 2.29
C ASP A 102 44.91 -7.39 1.29
N GLU A 103 45.31 -8.65 1.43
CA GLU A 103 44.91 -9.73 0.53
C GLU A 103 43.44 -10.16 0.75
N HIS A 104 42.72 -10.48 -0.33
CA HIS A 104 41.33 -10.92 -0.26
C HIS A 104 40.93 -11.80 -1.46
N ALA A 105 39.85 -12.58 -1.32
CA ALA A 105 39.44 -13.57 -2.33
C ALA A 105 39.16 -12.96 -3.73
N LEU A 106 38.64 -11.73 -3.81
CA LEU A 106 38.40 -11.06 -5.11
C LEU A 106 39.66 -10.80 -5.94
N LEU A 107 40.87 -10.79 -5.35
CA LEU A 107 42.11 -10.59 -6.12
C LEU A 107 42.39 -11.76 -7.07
N ALA A 108 41.90 -12.96 -6.77
CA ALA A 108 41.99 -14.13 -7.64
C ALA A 108 41.01 -14.10 -8.82
N VAL A 109 40.06 -13.16 -8.83
CA VAL A 109 38.98 -13.08 -9.83
C VAL A 109 39.30 -12.02 -10.89
N PRO A 110 39.13 -12.32 -12.20
CA PRO A 110 39.43 -11.37 -13.28
C PRO A 110 38.77 -10.00 -13.08
N ALA A 111 39.58 -8.94 -13.12
CA ALA A 111 39.12 -7.58 -12.81
C ALA A 111 38.07 -7.05 -13.78
N ALA A 112 38.17 -7.40 -15.07
CA ALA A 112 37.17 -7.04 -16.08
C ALA A 112 35.81 -7.67 -15.75
N TRP A 113 35.80 -8.98 -15.46
CA TRP A 113 34.59 -9.70 -15.09
C TRP A 113 33.93 -9.10 -13.83
N ARG A 114 34.70 -8.83 -12.77
CA ARG A 114 34.16 -8.24 -11.53
C ARG A 114 33.47 -6.88 -11.72
N LYS A 115 33.92 -6.07 -12.69
CA LYS A 115 33.33 -4.74 -12.96
C LYS A 115 31.97 -4.83 -13.64
N ASP A 116 31.71 -5.93 -14.34
CA ASP A 116 30.53 -6.10 -15.17
C ASP A 116 29.45 -6.97 -14.48
N ILE A 117 29.57 -7.24 -13.18
CA ILE A 117 28.56 -7.99 -12.42
C ILE A 117 27.21 -7.24 -12.51
N PRO A 118 26.15 -7.89 -13.03
CA PRO A 118 24.86 -7.22 -13.22
C PRO A 118 24.20 -6.81 -11.89
N GLY A 119 23.69 -5.58 -11.85
CA GLY A 119 22.86 -5.07 -10.75
C GLY A 119 23.51 -3.88 -10.05
N GLN A 120 23.01 -3.55 -8.86
CA GLN A 120 23.53 -2.45 -8.04
C GLN A 120 24.07 -3.00 -6.72
N LEU A 121 25.38 -2.82 -6.47
CA LEU A 121 26.02 -3.32 -5.26
C LEU A 121 25.36 -2.70 -4.02
N ILE A 122 24.80 -3.54 -3.15
CA ILE A 122 24.13 -3.11 -1.91
C ILE A 122 24.90 -3.52 -0.66
N ALA A 123 25.64 -4.62 -0.72
CA ALA A 123 26.50 -5.07 0.37
C ALA A 123 27.77 -5.70 -0.20
N ALA A 124 28.90 -5.41 0.44
CA ALA A 124 30.20 -5.97 0.11
C ALA A 124 30.96 -6.25 1.41
N THR A 125 31.56 -7.44 1.51
CA THR A 125 32.15 -7.91 2.76
C THR A 125 33.40 -8.73 2.49
N HIS A 126 34.45 -8.46 3.26
CA HIS A 126 35.59 -9.34 3.40
C HIS A 126 35.53 -10.04 4.75
N ILE A 127 35.72 -11.36 4.74
CA ILE A 127 35.87 -12.16 5.95
C ILE A 127 37.22 -12.87 5.87
N GLU A 128 38.01 -12.70 6.91
CA GLU A 128 39.25 -13.44 7.09
C GLU A 128 39.00 -14.54 8.14
N LEU A 129 39.14 -15.79 7.73
CA LEU A 129 39.05 -16.96 8.60
C LEU A 129 40.46 -17.41 8.96
N ARG A 130 40.84 -17.31 10.24
CA ARG A 130 42.18 -17.66 10.76
C ARG A 130 42.07 -18.61 11.93
N ASN A 131 43.14 -19.36 12.20
CA ASN A 131 43.22 -20.13 13.43
C ASN A 131 43.56 -19.18 14.61
N SER A 132 42.94 -19.41 15.76
CA SER A 132 43.23 -18.67 17.00
C SER A 132 44.65 -18.90 17.54
N ASP A 133 45.29 -20.02 17.18
CA ASP A 133 46.71 -20.29 17.46
C ASP A 133 47.64 -19.38 16.64
N ASP A 134 47.27 -19.10 15.39
CA ASP A 134 48.04 -18.21 14.49
C ASP A 134 47.84 -16.73 14.84
N MET A 135 46.63 -16.38 15.28
CA MET A 135 46.24 -15.02 15.63
C MET A 135 45.45 -15.02 16.94
N SER A 136 46.09 -14.63 18.04
CA SER A 136 45.43 -14.67 19.36
C SER A 136 44.27 -13.68 19.47
N PRO A 137 43.10 -14.07 20.01
CA PRO A 137 41.98 -13.17 20.26
C PRO A 137 42.37 -11.93 21.08
N ASP A 138 43.21 -12.11 22.11
CA ASP A 138 43.67 -11.01 22.97
C ASP A 138 44.50 -9.98 22.19
N SER A 139 45.31 -10.41 21.21
CA SER A 139 46.05 -9.47 20.38
C SER A 139 45.12 -8.59 19.53
N VAL A 140 44.04 -9.15 19.00
CA VAL A 140 43.02 -8.43 18.22
C VAL A 140 42.28 -7.43 19.12
N LEU A 141 41.86 -7.87 20.31
CA LEU A 141 41.18 -7.03 21.29
C LEU A 141 42.05 -5.87 21.79
N ASN A 142 43.35 -6.11 22.00
CA ASN A 142 44.29 -5.07 22.44
C ASN A 142 44.64 -4.05 21.35
N GLN A 143 44.57 -4.44 20.07
CA GLN A 143 44.72 -3.52 18.93
C GLN A 143 43.49 -2.62 18.76
N ALA A 144 42.34 -3.01 19.30
CA ALA A 144 41.15 -2.18 19.35
C ALA A 144 41.39 -0.98 20.27
N SER A 145 41.54 0.22 19.68
CA SER A 145 41.85 1.43 20.43
C SER A 145 40.78 1.71 21.51
N PRO A 146 41.17 1.96 22.78
CA PRO A 146 40.24 2.35 23.85
C PRO A 146 39.48 3.66 23.59
N ARG A 147 39.93 4.46 22.60
CA ARG A 147 39.30 5.71 22.14
C ARG A 147 38.87 5.64 20.66
N GLY A 148 38.93 4.46 20.05
CA GLY A 148 38.65 4.25 18.62
C GLY A 148 37.19 3.95 18.32
N GLU A 149 36.95 3.50 17.09
CA GLU A 149 35.65 3.05 16.61
C GLU A 149 35.14 1.86 17.44
N THR A 150 33.82 1.74 17.58
CA THR A 150 33.21 0.69 18.42
C THR A 150 33.44 -0.68 17.79
N LEU A 151 34.44 -1.42 18.31
CA LEU A 151 34.63 -2.82 17.96
C LEU A 151 33.49 -3.67 18.55
N VAL A 152 32.84 -4.44 17.70
CA VAL A 152 31.93 -5.53 18.08
C VAL A 152 32.75 -6.80 18.16
N ALA A 153 32.67 -7.49 19.30
CA ALA A 153 33.41 -8.72 19.53
C ALA A 153 32.59 -9.71 20.36
N ALA A 154 32.55 -10.97 19.92
CA ALA A 154 31.85 -12.03 20.64
C ALA A 154 32.48 -13.40 20.38
N ARG A 155 32.33 -14.33 21.33
CA ARG A 155 32.50 -15.76 21.01
C ARG A 155 31.25 -16.26 20.29
N VAL A 156 31.39 -17.17 19.35
CA VAL A 156 30.29 -17.75 18.56
C VAL A 156 30.39 -19.27 18.54
N ALA A 157 29.37 -19.94 17.99
CA ALA A 157 29.32 -21.39 17.82
C ALA A 157 29.60 -22.17 19.11
N GLU A 158 28.97 -21.78 20.22
CA GLU A 158 29.20 -22.41 21.54
C GLU A 158 30.65 -22.32 21.99
N CYS A 159 31.23 -21.13 21.83
CA CYS A 159 32.63 -20.83 22.15
C CYS A 159 33.68 -21.45 21.21
N ALA A 160 33.29 -22.16 20.15
CA ALA A 160 34.25 -22.73 19.18
C ALA A 160 34.85 -21.69 18.20
N GLY A 161 34.47 -20.41 18.28
CA GLY A 161 35.10 -19.36 17.47
C GLY A 161 34.89 -17.96 18.02
N TRP A 162 35.56 -16.99 17.40
CA TRP A 162 35.52 -15.58 17.77
C TRP A 162 35.20 -14.74 16.54
N VAL A 163 34.31 -13.75 16.68
CA VAL A 163 33.98 -12.81 15.61
C VAL A 163 34.32 -11.40 16.04
N PHE A 164 34.96 -10.66 15.14
CA PHE A 164 35.29 -9.25 15.31
C PHE A 164 34.84 -8.46 14.07
N THR A 165 34.23 -7.30 14.29
CA THR A 165 33.87 -6.35 13.24
C THR A 165 33.61 -4.97 13.84
N ASP A 166 33.79 -3.90 13.07
CA ASP A 166 33.35 -2.55 13.44
C ASP A 166 32.08 -2.13 12.68
N PHE A 167 31.60 -2.97 11.75
CA PHE A 167 30.51 -2.69 10.81
C PHE A 167 30.69 -1.43 9.94
N HIS A 168 31.89 -0.87 9.86
CA HIS A 168 32.23 0.24 8.97
C HIS A 168 32.64 -0.28 7.59
N ILE A 169 32.64 0.62 6.61
CA ILE A 169 33.06 0.34 5.25
C ILE A 169 34.49 0.83 5.08
N HIS A 170 35.39 -0.09 4.77
CA HIS A 170 36.80 0.13 4.49
C HIS A 170 37.06 -0.22 3.02
N ASP A 171 37.47 0.75 2.21
CA ASP A 171 37.72 0.58 0.77
C ASP A 171 36.52 -0.01 -0.01
N GLY A 172 35.30 0.30 0.44
CA GLY A 172 34.06 -0.21 -0.16
C GLY A 172 33.56 -1.53 0.43
N PHE A 173 34.25 -2.12 1.42
CA PHE A 173 33.89 -3.39 2.03
C PHE A 173 33.72 -3.28 3.56
N SER A 174 32.71 -3.95 4.09
CA SER A 174 32.69 -4.30 5.52
C SER A 174 33.72 -5.40 5.80
N ARG A 175 34.29 -5.42 7.00
CA ARG A 175 35.32 -6.40 7.37
C ARG A 175 34.89 -7.20 8.59
N PHE A 176 35.08 -8.51 8.52
CA PHE A 176 34.96 -9.43 9.65
C PHE A 176 36.23 -10.25 9.78
N LEU A 177 36.65 -10.46 11.01
CA LEU A 177 37.62 -11.49 11.35
C LEU A 177 36.89 -12.60 12.10
N LEU A 178 37.01 -13.83 11.60
CA LEU A 178 36.51 -15.03 12.25
C LEU A 178 37.72 -15.87 12.68
N LEU A 179 37.96 -15.97 13.99
CA LEU A 179 38.98 -16.86 14.52
C LEU A 179 38.36 -18.22 14.85
N ASP A 180 38.97 -19.25 14.31
CA ASP A 180 38.68 -20.65 14.57
C ASP A 180 39.35 -21.10 15.88
N ASP A 181 38.53 -21.54 16.82
CA ASP A 181 38.91 -22.09 18.13
C ASP A 181 38.23 -23.45 18.32
N GLY A 182 38.27 -24.28 17.26
CA GLY A 182 37.67 -25.62 17.22
C GLY A 182 36.43 -25.77 16.34
N LEU A 183 36.27 -24.92 15.32
CA LEU A 183 35.23 -25.04 14.31
C LEU A 183 35.49 -26.24 13.40
N THR A 184 34.48 -27.08 13.19
CA THR A 184 34.47 -27.98 12.04
C THR A 184 34.32 -27.18 10.73
N PRO A 185 34.77 -27.69 9.57
CA PRO A 185 34.64 -26.96 8.30
C PRO A 185 33.21 -26.53 7.95
N ARG A 186 32.24 -27.36 8.34
CA ARG A 186 30.80 -27.06 8.18
C ARG A 186 30.32 -25.96 9.14
N GLN A 187 30.86 -25.90 10.36
CA GLN A 187 30.56 -24.82 11.29
C GLN A 187 31.15 -23.50 10.80
N ALA A 188 32.40 -23.49 10.34
CA ALA A 188 33.04 -22.30 9.76
C ALA A 188 32.24 -21.76 8.57
N GLY A 189 31.88 -22.62 7.62
CA GLY A 189 31.04 -22.27 6.47
C GLY A 189 29.68 -21.67 6.85
N ARG A 190 28.97 -22.31 7.79
CA ARG A 190 27.70 -21.75 8.33
C ARG A 190 27.91 -20.41 9.00
N MET A 191 29.03 -20.21 9.69
CA MET A 191 29.29 -18.98 10.41
C MET A 191 29.55 -17.82 9.44
N VAL A 192 30.41 -18.03 8.45
CA VAL A 192 30.64 -17.08 7.35
C VAL A 192 29.32 -16.73 6.65
N GLN A 193 28.51 -17.73 6.29
CA GLN A 193 27.21 -17.50 5.66
C GLN A 193 26.30 -16.62 6.52
N ARG A 194 26.20 -16.88 7.83
CA ARG A 194 25.38 -16.07 8.74
C ARG A 194 25.88 -14.63 8.84
N LEU A 195 27.20 -14.42 8.88
CA LEU A 195 27.77 -13.07 8.96
C LEU A 195 27.43 -12.24 7.71
N VAL A 196 27.61 -12.81 6.52
CA VAL A 196 27.27 -12.10 5.26
C VAL A 196 25.77 -11.91 5.07
N GLU A 197 24.95 -12.84 5.57
CA GLU A 197 23.49 -12.71 5.58
C GLU A 197 23.03 -11.62 6.55
N ILE A 198 23.61 -11.51 7.75
CA ILE A 198 23.35 -10.41 8.69
C ILE A 198 23.69 -9.07 8.03
N GLU A 199 24.85 -8.99 7.38
CA GLU A 199 25.30 -7.78 6.69
C GLU A 199 24.34 -7.38 5.56
N THR A 200 23.95 -8.33 4.72
CA THR A 200 23.06 -8.06 3.59
C THR A 200 21.67 -7.70 4.08
N TYR A 201 21.09 -8.50 4.97
CA TYR A 201 19.72 -8.32 5.42
C TYR A 201 19.53 -7.05 6.26
N ARG A 202 20.53 -6.60 7.02
CA ARG A 202 20.40 -5.32 7.74
C ARG A 202 20.30 -4.14 6.77
N VAL A 203 21.12 -4.13 5.71
CA VAL A 203 21.11 -3.03 4.73
C VAL A 203 19.82 -3.09 3.91
N MET A 204 19.40 -4.30 3.49
CA MET A 204 18.11 -4.51 2.81
C MET A 204 16.92 -4.05 3.66
N ALA A 205 16.93 -4.31 4.96
CA ALA A 205 15.90 -3.82 5.88
C ALA A 205 15.93 -2.28 6.01
N LEU A 206 17.11 -1.68 6.04
CA LEU A 206 17.30 -0.24 6.14
C LEU A 206 16.89 0.56 4.90
N LEU A 207 16.74 -0.08 3.73
CA LEU A 207 16.19 0.57 2.52
C LEU A 207 14.80 1.19 2.75
N ALA A 208 14.02 0.66 3.70
CA ALA A 208 12.72 1.22 4.05
C ALA A 208 12.79 2.48 4.93
N PHE A 209 13.90 2.72 5.62
CA PHE A 209 14.02 3.83 6.56
C PHE A 209 13.94 5.22 5.91
N PRO A 210 14.65 5.53 4.81
CA PRO A 210 14.46 6.81 4.12
C PRO A 210 13.04 6.97 3.58
N VAL A 211 12.42 5.89 3.11
CA VAL A 211 11.01 5.87 2.68
C VAL A 211 10.09 6.22 3.84
N ALA A 212 10.30 5.66 5.03
CA ALA A 212 9.53 5.98 6.23
C ALA A 212 9.62 7.46 6.60
N LYS A 213 10.81 8.09 6.48
CA LYS A 213 10.98 9.52 6.74
C LYS A 213 10.21 10.40 5.76
N GLU A 214 10.24 10.05 4.47
CA GLU A 214 9.51 10.79 3.43
C GLU A 214 8.00 10.67 3.64
N VAL A 215 7.50 9.44 3.80
CA VAL A 215 6.09 9.15 4.08
C VAL A 215 5.64 9.82 5.37
N GLY A 216 6.46 9.80 6.42
CA GLY A 216 6.11 10.44 7.70
C GLY A 216 5.82 11.93 7.56
N ARG A 217 6.55 12.66 6.70
CA ARG A 217 6.28 14.08 6.40
C ARG A 217 4.98 14.26 5.61
N LEU A 218 4.69 13.35 4.67
CA LEU A 218 3.43 13.35 3.93
C LEU A 218 2.25 13.11 4.88
N LEU A 219 2.35 12.12 5.76
CA LEU A 219 1.30 11.78 6.70
C LEU A 219 1.00 12.90 7.69
N SER A 220 2.03 13.55 8.25
CA SER A 220 1.79 14.70 9.14
C SER A 220 1.01 15.82 8.44
N ARG A 221 1.37 16.17 7.20
CA ARG A 221 0.59 17.16 6.42
C ARG A 221 -0.84 16.70 6.15
N ALA A 222 -1.02 15.41 5.85
CA ALA A 222 -2.33 14.85 5.56
C ALA A 222 -3.22 14.74 6.81
N GLU A 223 -2.64 14.45 7.97
CA GLU A 223 -3.31 14.46 9.27
C GLU A 223 -3.77 15.87 9.63
N ASP A 224 -2.92 16.88 9.42
CA ASP A 224 -3.26 18.30 9.62
C ASP A 224 -4.39 18.75 8.68
N GLU A 225 -4.29 18.44 7.37
CA GLU A 225 -5.35 18.76 6.40
C GLU A 225 -6.68 18.07 6.75
N LEU A 226 -6.63 16.83 7.24
CA LEU A 226 -7.83 16.12 7.70
C LEU A 226 -8.45 16.81 8.91
N ALA A 227 -7.64 17.25 9.88
CA ALA A 227 -8.13 17.97 11.05
C ALA A 227 -8.83 19.29 10.64
N ASP A 228 -8.18 20.08 9.77
CA ASP A 228 -8.75 21.32 9.24
C ASP A 228 -10.08 21.09 8.50
N LEU A 229 -10.18 20.00 7.71
CA LEU A 229 -11.42 19.63 7.03
C LEU A 229 -12.54 19.25 8.01
N MET A 230 -12.21 18.57 9.10
CA MET A 230 -13.19 18.18 10.12
C MET A 230 -13.68 19.37 10.94
N ASP A 231 -12.81 20.31 11.27
CA ASP A 231 -13.19 21.56 11.95
C ASP A 231 -14.08 22.42 11.04
N GLY A 232 -13.75 22.48 9.74
CA GLY A 232 -14.57 23.13 8.73
C GLY A 232 -15.96 22.51 8.60
N LEU A 233 -16.07 21.18 8.68
CA LEU A 233 -17.36 20.48 8.59
C LEU A 233 -18.33 20.89 9.71
N GLY A 234 -17.81 21.15 10.91
CA GLY A 234 -18.62 21.68 12.04
C GLY A 234 -19.17 23.08 11.80
N GLN A 235 -18.56 23.86 10.89
CA GLN A 235 -18.90 25.25 10.62
C GLN A 235 -19.62 25.47 9.28
N ALA A 236 -19.65 24.47 8.39
CA ALA A 236 -20.24 24.55 7.06
C ALA A 236 -21.72 24.93 7.11
N ARG A 237 -22.11 25.94 6.32
CA ARG A 237 -23.46 26.53 6.33
C ARG A 237 -24.29 26.24 5.08
N ASN A 238 -23.67 25.76 4.01
CA ASN A 238 -24.35 25.50 2.74
C ASN A 238 -23.81 24.21 2.06
N THR A 239 -24.56 23.71 1.08
CA THR A 239 -24.23 22.48 0.33
C THR A 239 -22.99 22.62 -0.56
N GLU A 240 -22.62 23.83 -0.96
CA GLU A 240 -21.48 24.08 -1.83
C GLU A 240 -20.15 23.92 -1.08
N ASP A 241 -20.11 24.38 0.18
CA ASP A 241 -19.03 24.14 1.14
C ASP A 241 -18.80 22.64 1.35
N ASP A 242 -19.89 21.88 1.58
CA ASP A 242 -19.81 20.43 1.77
C ASP A 242 -19.26 19.71 0.53
N ARG A 243 -19.66 20.13 -0.69
CA ARG A 243 -19.13 19.59 -1.95
C ARG A 243 -17.64 19.91 -2.13
N ALA A 244 -17.21 21.13 -1.81
CA ALA A 244 -15.81 21.52 -1.87
C ALA A 244 -14.96 20.71 -0.87
N MET A 245 -15.46 20.50 0.35
CA MET A 245 -14.82 19.65 1.36
C MET A 245 -14.71 18.19 0.88
N LEU A 246 -15.76 17.65 0.26
CA LEU A 246 -15.74 16.29 -0.28
C LEU A 246 -14.70 16.12 -1.38
N GLY A 247 -14.54 17.12 -2.25
CA GLY A 247 -13.49 17.14 -3.27
C GLY A 247 -12.07 17.11 -2.67
N ARG A 248 -11.82 17.94 -1.65
CA ARG A 248 -10.53 17.95 -0.93
C ARG A 248 -10.26 16.62 -0.23
N LEU A 249 -11.27 16.07 0.44
CA LEU A 249 -11.15 14.79 1.15
C LEU A 249 -10.91 13.62 0.19
N THR A 250 -11.54 13.61 -0.98
CA THR A 250 -11.32 12.62 -2.03
C THR A 250 -9.89 12.68 -2.57
N ARG A 251 -9.36 13.90 -2.78
CA ARG A 251 -7.95 14.09 -3.18
C ARG A 251 -7.01 13.58 -2.11
N LEU A 252 -7.27 13.91 -0.84
CA LEU A 252 -6.46 13.46 0.29
C LEU A 252 -6.46 11.93 0.41
N ALA A 253 -7.63 11.30 0.24
CA ALA A 253 -7.76 9.83 0.19
C ALA A 253 -6.88 9.24 -0.91
N ALA A 254 -6.95 9.79 -2.13
CA ALA A 254 -6.16 9.31 -3.26
C ALA A 254 -4.63 9.47 -3.03
N GLU A 255 -4.20 10.54 -2.37
CA GLU A 255 -2.78 10.75 -2.02
C GLU A 255 -2.29 9.71 -1.00
N VAL A 256 -3.05 9.48 0.07
CA VAL A 256 -2.72 8.49 1.11
C VAL A 256 -2.75 7.07 0.56
N GLU A 257 -3.77 6.70 -0.23
CA GLU A 257 -3.85 5.38 -0.88
C GLU A 257 -2.70 5.14 -1.84
N ARG A 258 -2.31 6.16 -2.63
CA ARG A 258 -1.14 6.06 -3.50
C ARG A 258 0.15 5.87 -2.68
N SER A 259 0.26 6.52 -1.53
CA SER A 259 1.39 6.35 -0.62
C SER A 259 1.44 4.92 -0.07
N VAL A 260 0.31 4.37 0.39
CA VAL A 260 0.19 2.98 0.85
C VAL A 260 0.62 2.01 -0.25
N ALA A 261 -0.03 2.08 -1.43
CA ALA A 261 0.23 1.17 -2.54
C ALA A 261 1.72 1.13 -2.97
N ARG A 262 2.41 2.28 -2.90
CA ARG A 262 3.84 2.38 -3.25
C ARG A 262 4.79 1.83 -2.19
N THR A 263 4.36 1.71 -0.94
CA THR A 263 5.26 1.48 0.20
C THR A 263 4.98 0.19 0.97
N THR A 264 3.81 -0.43 0.80
CA THR A 264 3.42 -1.70 1.44
C THR A 264 4.48 -2.79 1.24
N PHE A 265 4.93 -3.01 0.00
CA PHE A 265 5.96 -4.01 -0.28
C PHE A 265 7.26 -3.72 0.49
N ARG A 266 7.75 -2.48 0.44
CA ARG A 266 9.04 -2.11 1.06
C ARG A 266 9.00 -2.19 2.58
N PHE A 267 7.90 -1.78 3.23
CA PHE A 267 7.74 -1.94 4.68
C PHE A 267 7.59 -3.41 5.09
N GLY A 268 6.84 -4.20 4.32
CA GLY A 268 6.75 -5.65 4.53
C GLY A 268 8.08 -6.35 4.38
N ALA A 269 8.86 -6.01 3.34
CA ALA A 269 10.20 -6.53 3.09
C ALA A 269 11.16 -6.16 4.23
N ALA A 270 11.14 -4.92 4.72
CA ALA A 270 11.97 -4.52 5.85
C ALA A 270 11.68 -5.31 7.13
N ALA A 271 10.40 -5.55 7.42
CA ALA A 271 10.02 -6.41 8.55
C ALA A 271 10.49 -7.86 8.36
N ALA A 272 10.43 -8.39 7.12
CA ALA A 272 10.90 -9.74 6.81
C ALA A 272 12.42 -9.88 6.94
N TYR A 273 13.19 -8.97 6.34
CA TYR A 273 14.66 -8.96 6.47
C TYR A 273 15.10 -8.75 7.92
N TYR A 274 14.42 -7.90 8.70
CA TYR A 274 14.74 -7.74 10.11
C TYR A 274 14.57 -9.05 10.90
N ARG A 275 13.50 -9.82 10.64
CA ARG A 275 13.34 -11.15 11.24
C ARG A 275 14.45 -12.11 10.84
N LEU A 276 14.90 -12.08 9.58
CA LEU A 276 16.03 -12.88 9.13
C LEU A 276 17.33 -12.49 9.86
N VAL A 277 17.58 -11.19 10.03
CA VAL A 277 18.73 -10.72 10.85
C VAL A 277 18.64 -11.28 12.26
N GLN A 278 17.50 -11.14 12.94
CA GLN A 278 17.32 -11.66 14.29
C GLN A 278 17.57 -13.16 14.36
N GLN A 279 16.99 -13.93 13.43
CA GLN A 279 17.20 -15.37 13.35
C GLN A 279 18.68 -15.73 13.16
N ARG A 280 19.41 -15.03 12.27
CA ARG A 280 20.83 -15.32 12.05
C ARG A 280 21.68 -14.98 13.25
N VAL A 281 21.38 -13.88 13.94
CA VAL A 281 22.05 -13.48 15.19
C VAL A 281 21.79 -14.51 16.29
N ASP A 282 20.56 -15.01 16.45
CA ASP A 282 20.24 -16.11 17.39
C ASP A 282 21.05 -17.37 17.06
N GLU A 283 21.14 -17.70 15.78
CA GLU A 283 21.86 -18.86 15.29
C GLU A 283 23.39 -18.78 15.47
N LEU A 284 23.99 -17.58 15.60
CA LEU A 284 25.42 -17.42 15.92
C LEU A 284 25.77 -18.06 17.27
N ARG A 285 24.79 -18.19 18.19
CA ARG A 285 24.99 -18.61 19.58
C ARG A 285 26.09 -17.79 20.25
N GLU A 286 26.00 -16.48 20.11
CA GLU A 286 27.04 -15.59 20.58
C GLU A 286 27.07 -15.49 22.11
N THR A 287 28.28 -15.41 22.67
CA THR A 287 28.53 -15.19 24.09
C THR A 287 29.32 -13.90 24.26
N ARG A 288 28.87 -13.07 25.18
CA ARG A 288 29.42 -11.74 25.43
C ARG A 288 30.86 -11.80 25.92
N LEU A 289 31.68 -10.87 25.39
CA LEU A 289 33.00 -10.56 25.90
C LEU A 289 32.94 -9.31 26.77
N GLY A 290 33.63 -9.32 27.91
CA GLY A 290 33.70 -8.16 28.80
C GLY A 290 34.27 -6.94 28.08
N GLY A 291 33.57 -5.82 28.12
CA GLY A 291 34.01 -4.56 27.50
C GLY A 291 33.61 -4.35 26.04
N PHE A 292 33.05 -5.36 25.36
CA PHE A 292 32.66 -5.25 23.95
C PHE A 292 31.17 -5.56 23.74
N PRO A 293 30.48 -4.80 22.87
CA PRO A 293 29.14 -5.15 22.44
C PRO A 293 29.17 -6.40 21.55
N THR A 294 28.12 -7.20 21.68
CA THR A 294 27.82 -8.32 20.79
C THR A 294 27.17 -7.86 19.48
N ILE A 295 27.03 -8.75 18.48
CA ILE A 295 26.33 -8.42 17.24
C ILE A 295 24.86 -8.14 17.53
N ARG A 296 24.21 -8.90 18.43
CA ARG A 296 22.84 -8.61 18.89
C ARG A 296 22.70 -7.23 19.48
N GLU A 297 23.52 -6.87 20.46
CA GLU A 297 23.45 -5.56 21.11
C GLU A 297 23.67 -4.43 20.09
N PHE A 298 24.56 -4.63 19.11
CA PHE A 298 24.74 -3.69 18.02
C PHE A 298 23.47 -3.54 17.18
N MET A 299 22.86 -4.65 16.73
CA MET A 299 21.65 -4.63 15.90
C MET A 299 20.44 -4.08 16.68
N GLU A 300 20.26 -4.44 17.93
CA GLU A 300 19.18 -3.91 18.77
C GLU A 300 19.30 -2.40 18.95
N ARG A 301 20.52 -1.87 19.10
CA ARG A 301 20.72 -0.43 19.30
C ARG A 301 20.72 0.38 18.00
N ARG A 302 21.15 -0.20 16.88
CA ARG A 302 21.40 0.53 15.62
C ARG A 302 20.42 0.21 14.49
N LEU A 303 19.84 -0.99 14.47
CA LEU A 303 18.89 -1.42 13.44
C LEU A 303 17.43 -1.34 13.93
N ALA A 304 17.14 -1.88 15.13
CA ALA A 304 15.77 -2.00 15.63
C ALA A 304 14.99 -0.66 15.67
N PRO A 305 15.56 0.49 16.07
CA PRO A 305 14.84 1.76 16.08
C PRO A 305 14.37 2.21 14.68
N ALA A 306 15.19 1.97 13.65
CA ALA A 306 14.83 2.30 12.27
C ALA A 306 13.66 1.43 11.79
N ILE A 307 13.67 0.14 12.12
CA ILE A 307 12.58 -0.79 11.79
C ILE A 307 11.29 -0.46 12.56
N ALA A 308 11.39 -0.09 13.83
CA ALA A 308 10.25 0.38 14.62
C ALA A 308 9.63 1.65 14.03
N THR A 309 10.46 2.55 13.47
CA THR A 309 9.98 3.72 12.73
C THR A 309 9.19 3.31 11.49
N CYS A 310 9.73 2.40 10.66
CA CYS A 310 9.03 1.87 9.50
C CYS A 310 7.67 1.26 9.86
N ALA A 311 7.63 0.43 10.92
CA ALA A 311 6.39 -0.19 11.39
C ALA A 311 5.37 0.84 11.91
N THR A 312 5.84 1.90 12.58
CA THR A 312 4.98 2.98 13.07
C THR A 312 4.39 3.78 11.92
N ILE A 313 5.18 4.10 10.91
CA ILE A 313 4.73 4.82 9.72
C ILE A 313 3.71 4.00 8.93
N ALA A 314 3.97 2.70 8.69
CA ALA A 314 3.02 1.81 8.01
C ALA A 314 1.65 1.80 8.72
N ARG A 315 1.64 1.64 10.05
CA ARG A 315 0.41 1.66 10.85
C ARG A 315 -0.30 3.02 10.80
N ARG A 316 0.45 4.14 10.81
CA ARG A 316 -0.13 5.48 10.65
C ARG A 316 -0.77 5.68 9.28
N GLN A 317 -0.20 5.13 8.21
CA GLN A 317 -0.83 5.18 6.88
C GLN A 317 -2.18 4.46 6.88
N GLU A 318 -2.24 3.25 7.44
CA GLU A 318 -3.47 2.46 7.53
C GLU A 318 -4.54 3.15 8.39
N ASP A 319 -4.17 3.68 9.56
CA ASP A 319 -5.10 4.41 10.41
C ASP A 319 -5.64 5.69 9.73
N LEU A 320 -4.76 6.46 9.10
CA LEU A 320 -5.15 7.68 8.39
C LEU A 320 -6.08 7.38 7.21
N SER A 321 -5.76 6.36 6.39
CA SER A 321 -6.64 5.89 5.31
C SER A 321 -8.02 5.53 5.86
N GLY A 322 -8.07 4.73 6.94
CA GLY A 322 -9.32 4.36 7.59
C GLY A 322 -10.13 5.56 8.10
N ARG A 323 -9.46 6.56 8.70
CA ARG A 323 -10.10 7.80 9.18
C ARG A 323 -10.66 8.62 8.02
N ILE A 324 -9.90 8.78 6.93
CA ILE A 324 -10.35 9.51 5.73
C ILE A 324 -11.57 8.81 5.12
N ALA A 325 -11.55 7.48 4.99
CA ALA A 325 -12.66 6.71 4.44
C ALA A 325 -13.96 6.89 5.27
N ARG A 326 -13.86 6.80 6.60
CA ARG A 326 -15.01 7.02 7.50
C ARG A 326 -15.57 8.45 7.38
N ASN A 327 -14.70 9.46 7.40
CA ASN A 327 -15.12 10.86 7.27
C ASN A 327 -15.73 11.15 5.89
N SER A 328 -15.24 10.50 4.83
CA SER A 328 -15.78 10.64 3.48
C SER A 328 -17.20 10.08 3.39
N GLN A 329 -17.44 8.94 4.04
CA GLN A 329 -18.78 8.34 4.12
C GLN A 329 -19.75 9.22 4.90
N LEU A 330 -19.32 9.80 6.03
CA LEU A 330 -20.15 10.73 6.82
C LEU A 330 -20.51 11.99 6.03
N LEU A 331 -19.53 12.60 5.36
CA LEU A 331 -19.75 13.80 4.55
C LEU A 331 -20.70 13.53 3.38
N ARG A 332 -20.52 12.40 2.68
CA ARG A 332 -21.42 11.97 1.62
C ARG A 332 -22.85 11.81 2.12
N THR A 333 -23.02 11.14 3.26
CA THR A 333 -24.34 10.96 3.88
C THR A 333 -25.00 12.31 4.23
N ARG A 334 -24.23 13.27 4.77
CA ARG A 334 -24.72 14.63 5.07
C ARG A 334 -25.17 15.36 3.80
N VAL A 335 -24.36 15.32 2.73
CA VAL A 335 -24.70 15.93 1.44
C VAL A 335 -25.98 15.32 0.86
N ASP A 336 -26.10 14.00 0.91
CA ASP A 336 -27.27 13.28 0.41
C ASP A 336 -28.55 13.70 1.17
N ILE A 337 -28.48 13.80 2.50
CA ILE A 337 -29.60 14.27 3.34
C ILE A 337 -29.99 15.72 3.01
N GLU A 338 -29.00 16.61 2.84
CA GLU A 338 -29.29 18.02 2.54
C GLU A 338 -29.90 18.18 1.13
N LEU A 339 -29.47 17.37 0.15
CA LEU A 339 -30.08 17.34 -1.17
C LEU A 339 -31.52 16.81 -1.13
N GLU A 340 -31.79 15.76 -0.36
CA GLU A 340 -33.15 15.26 -0.16
C GLU A 340 -34.04 16.32 0.50
N ARG A 341 -33.53 17.05 1.50
CA ARG A 341 -34.24 18.16 2.15
C ARG A 341 -34.61 19.26 1.16
N GLN A 342 -33.66 19.69 0.31
CA GLN A 342 -33.91 20.68 -0.74
C GLN A 342 -34.95 20.21 -1.76
N ASN A 343 -34.90 18.94 -2.16
CA ASN A 343 -35.88 18.34 -3.06
C ASN A 343 -37.29 18.32 -2.44
N GLN A 344 -37.41 17.98 -1.16
CA GLN A 344 -38.70 18.02 -0.45
C GLN A 344 -39.26 19.44 -0.35
N GLU A 345 -38.41 20.44 -0.05
CA GLU A 345 -38.83 21.84 0.00
C GLU A 345 -39.31 22.34 -1.37
N LEU A 346 -38.61 21.98 -2.45
CA LEU A 346 -39.01 22.32 -3.83
C LEU A 346 -40.37 21.69 -4.17
N LEU A 347 -40.58 20.41 -3.86
CA LEU A 347 -41.87 19.73 -4.07
C LEU A 347 -42.99 20.37 -3.25
N ALA A 348 -42.72 20.76 -2.00
CA ALA A 348 -43.69 21.46 -1.17
C ALA A 348 -44.07 22.84 -1.74
N GLN A 349 -43.10 23.59 -2.27
CA GLN A 349 -43.36 24.87 -2.94
C GLN A 349 -44.16 24.69 -4.23
N MET A 350 -43.88 23.65 -5.03
CA MET A 350 -44.65 23.31 -6.22
C MET A 350 -46.09 22.95 -5.87
N ASN A 351 -46.31 22.09 -4.88
CA ASN A 351 -47.66 21.73 -4.41
C ASN A 351 -48.44 22.95 -3.92
N ARG A 352 -47.78 23.87 -3.21
CA ARG A 352 -48.41 25.12 -2.76
C ARG A 352 -48.81 26.00 -3.95
N ARG A 353 -47.94 26.15 -4.96
CA ARG A 353 -48.28 26.89 -6.19
C ARG A 353 -49.42 26.25 -6.94
N ALA A 354 -49.41 24.92 -7.12
CA ALA A 354 -50.50 24.18 -7.75
C ALA A 354 -51.83 24.39 -7.03
N LYS A 355 -51.83 24.35 -5.68
CA LYS A 355 -53.03 24.61 -4.87
C LYS A 355 -53.56 26.05 -5.04
N ILE A 356 -52.67 27.04 -5.12
CA ILE A 356 -53.06 28.44 -5.38
C ILE A 356 -53.65 28.58 -6.78
N GLN A 357 -53.06 27.92 -7.78
CA GLN A 357 -53.60 27.90 -9.15
C GLN A 357 -54.99 27.26 -9.20
N LEU A 358 -55.21 26.17 -8.46
CA LEU A 358 -56.53 25.54 -8.34
C LEU A 358 -57.57 26.47 -7.71
N HIS A 359 -57.24 27.17 -6.62
CA HIS A 359 -58.16 28.13 -6.00
C HIS A 359 -58.46 29.32 -6.93
N LEU A 360 -57.46 29.84 -7.67
CA LEU A 360 -57.68 30.88 -8.67
C LEU A 360 -58.62 30.39 -9.77
N GLN A 361 -58.44 29.16 -10.25
CA GLN A 361 -59.33 28.56 -11.22
C GLN A 361 -60.76 28.41 -10.68
N GLU A 362 -60.94 27.94 -9.44
CA GLU A 362 -62.25 27.90 -8.77
C GLU A 362 -62.91 29.28 -8.69
N THR A 363 -62.15 30.34 -8.40
CA THR A 363 -62.71 31.70 -8.37
C THR A 363 -63.14 32.19 -9.76
N VAL A 364 -62.41 31.84 -10.82
CA VAL A 364 -62.79 32.15 -12.21
C VAL A 364 -64.02 31.34 -12.64
N GLU A 365 -64.12 30.08 -12.22
CA GLU A 365 -65.30 29.26 -12.45
C GLU A 365 -66.54 29.88 -11.79
N GLY A 366 -66.44 30.36 -10.56
CA GLY A 366 -67.53 31.08 -9.87
C GLY A 366 -67.99 32.33 -10.62
N LEU A 367 -67.04 33.11 -11.18
CA LEU A 367 -67.35 34.27 -12.01
C LEU A 367 -68.01 33.87 -13.34
N SER A 368 -67.59 32.76 -13.94
CA SER A 368 -68.17 32.24 -15.18
C SER A 368 -69.65 31.88 -15.05
N VAL A 369 -70.08 31.38 -13.87
CA VAL A 369 -71.50 31.12 -13.58
C VAL A 369 -72.31 32.40 -13.72
N VAL A 370 -71.81 33.50 -13.17
CA VAL A 370 -72.49 34.81 -13.23
C VAL A 370 -72.55 35.30 -14.68
N ALA A 371 -71.43 35.26 -15.41
CA ALA A 371 -71.37 35.69 -16.80
C ALA A 371 -72.29 34.86 -17.72
N ILE A 372 -72.24 33.52 -17.62
CA ILE A 372 -73.08 32.61 -18.42
C ILE A 372 -74.55 32.82 -18.08
N THR A 373 -74.91 32.95 -16.79
CA THR A 373 -76.29 33.21 -16.37
C THR A 373 -76.80 34.53 -16.96
N TYR A 374 -75.99 35.58 -16.94
CA TYR A 374 -76.34 36.87 -17.55
C TYR A 374 -76.59 36.74 -19.06
N TYR A 375 -75.63 36.18 -19.83
CA TYR A 375 -75.77 36.02 -21.28
C TYR A 375 -76.94 35.11 -21.66
N ALA A 376 -77.13 33.99 -20.95
CA ALA A 376 -78.24 33.07 -21.22
C ALA A 376 -79.60 33.69 -20.88
N SER A 377 -79.71 34.45 -19.78
CA SER A 377 -80.95 35.18 -19.47
C SER A 377 -81.29 36.24 -20.52
N GLN A 378 -80.28 36.92 -21.08
CA GLN A 378 -80.48 37.86 -22.18
C GLN A 378 -80.96 37.15 -23.45
N LEU A 379 -80.42 35.96 -23.75
CA LEU A 379 -80.89 35.16 -24.88
C LEU A 379 -82.35 34.74 -24.72
N VAL A 380 -82.76 34.31 -23.52
CA VAL A 380 -84.16 34.00 -23.20
C VAL A 380 -85.04 35.24 -23.37
N ASN A 381 -84.58 36.42 -22.94
CA ASN A 381 -85.30 37.68 -23.13
C ASN A 381 -85.52 37.99 -24.62
N TYR A 382 -84.49 37.85 -25.46
CA TYR A 382 -84.61 38.05 -26.90
C TYR A 382 -85.60 37.08 -27.55
N VAL A 383 -85.54 35.78 -27.18
CA VAL A 383 -86.48 34.76 -27.69
C VAL A 383 -87.90 35.04 -27.22
N ALA A 384 -88.10 35.38 -25.93
CA ALA A 384 -89.40 35.71 -25.37
C ALA A 384 -90.00 36.97 -26.02
N LYS A 385 -89.18 37.98 -26.33
CA LYS A 385 -89.63 39.15 -27.10
C LYS A 385 -90.03 38.78 -28.54
N GLY A 386 -89.31 37.86 -29.18
CA GLY A 386 -89.66 37.36 -30.52
C GLY A 386 -90.94 36.52 -30.57
N ALA A 387 -91.30 35.87 -29.46
CA ALA A 387 -92.51 35.05 -29.34
C ALA A 387 -93.70 35.79 -28.70
N LYS A 388 -93.60 37.10 -28.45
CA LYS A 388 -94.54 37.89 -27.62
C LYS A 388 -96.04 37.68 -27.93
N ASP A 389 -96.37 37.40 -29.18
CA ASP A 389 -97.77 37.21 -29.62
C ASP A 389 -98.33 35.79 -29.34
N TYR A 390 -97.50 34.84 -28.92
CA TYR A 390 -97.85 33.43 -28.67
C TYR A 390 -97.79 33.00 -27.19
N ILE A 391 -97.40 33.88 -26.26
CA ILE A 391 -97.12 33.53 -24.85
C ILE A 391 -98.11 34.11 -23.82
N ALA A 392 -99.25 34.65 -24.25
CA ALA A 392 -100.29 35.10 -23.31
C ALA A 392 -100.78 33.94 -22.44
N PRO A 393 -100.82 34.08 -21.09
CA PRO A 393 -100.84 35.33 -20.30
C PRO A 393 -99.48 35.79 -19.70
N ALA A 394 -98.34 35.20 -20.07
CA ALA A 394 -97.04 35.57 -19.51
C ALA A 394 -96.33 36.68 -20.32
N THR A 395 -95.81 37.71 -19.65
CA THR A 395 -95.00 38.75 -20.33
C THR A 395 -93.53 38.33 -20.44
N PRO A 396 -92.79 38.79 -21.47
CA PRO A 396 -91.36 38.51 -21.63
C PRO A 396 -90.50 38.84 -20.40
N GLU A 397 -90.89 39.85 -19.63
CA GLU A 397 -90.20 40.26 -18.40
C GLU A 397 -90.35 39.22 -17.28
N VAL A 398 -91.55 38.64 -17.11
CA VAL A 398 -91.81 37.59 -16.12
C VAL A 398 -91.08 36.30 -16.48
N ILE A 399 -91.08 35.92 -17.77
CA ILE A 399 -90.35 34.74 -18.25
C ILE A 399 -88.83 34.92 -18.03
N THR A 400 -88.30 36.12 -18.30
CA THR A 400 -86.88 36.42 -18.08
C THR A 400 -86.54 36.35 -16.59
N ALA A 401 -87.35 36.97 -15.72
CA ALA A 401 -87.12 36.97 -14.27
C ALA A 401 -87.14 35.56 -13.65
N VAL A 402 -88.07 34.70 -14.09
CA VAL A 402 -88.14 33.29 -13.65
C VAL A 402 -86.99 32.46 -14.21
N SER A 403 -86.50 32.78 -15.42
CA SER A 403 -85.42 32.04 -16.06
C SER A 403 -84.05 32.20 -15.36
N ILE A 404 -83.78 33.35 -14.73
CA ILE A 404 -82.50 33.62 -14.06
C ILE A 404 -82.16 32.59 -12.97
N PRO A 405 -83.00 32.33 -11.94
CA PRO A 405 -82.70 31.34 -10.91
C PRO A 405 -82.65 29.90 -11.46
N VAL A 406 -83.44 29.59 -12.49
CA VAL A 406 -83.44 28.28 -13.15
C VAL A 406 -82.12 28.05 -13.89
N ILE A 407 -81.67 29.02 -14.70
CA ILE A 407 -80.42 28.96 -15.44
C ILE A 407 -79.23 28.92 -14.48
N ALA A 408 -79.20 29.80 -13.48
CA ALA A 408 -78.15 29.82 -12.46
C ALA A 408 -78.02 28.46 -11.75
N GLY A 409 -79.16 27.88 -11.35
CA GLY A 409 -79.22 26.55 -10.72
C GLY A 409 -78.71 25.45 -11.64
N LEU A 410 -79.13 25.44 -12.92
CA LEU A 410 -78.71 24.44 -13.91
C LEU A 410 -77.22 24.55 -14.24
N VAL A 411 -76.69 25.76 -14.44
CA VAL A 411 -75.26 26.00 -14.73
C VAL A 411 -74.41 25.61 -13.52
N PHE A 412 -74.81 25.99 -12.31
CA PHE A 412 -74.13 25.59 -11.08
C PHE A 412 -74.14 24.07 -10.88
N MET A 413 -75.29 23.42 -11.07
CA MET A 413 -75.39 21.95 -11.00
C MET A 413 -74.59 21.24 -12.08
N GLY A 414 -74.58 21.79 -13.31
CA GLY A 414 -73.82 21.29 -14.44
C GLY A 414 -72.31 21.30 -14.18
N LEU A 415 -71.78 22.46 -13.77
CA LEU A 415 -70.37 22.60 -13.40
C LEU A 415 -70.00 21.71 -12.20
N ARG A 416 -70.86 21.65 -11.18
CA ARG A 416 -70.65 20.79 -10.01
C ARG A 416 -70.64 19.30 -10.35
N ARG A 417 -71.49 18.85 -11.30
CA ARG A 417 -71.50 17.47 -11.81
C ARG A 417 -70.25 17.17 -12.63
N MET A 418 -69.86 18.06 -13.53
CA MET A 418 -68.65 17.91 -14.35
C MET A 418 -67.39 17.78 -13.49
N ARG A 419 -67.31 18.60 -12.43
CA ARG A 419 -66.24 18.52 -11.42
C ARG A 419 -66.20 17.19 -10.67
N LYS A 420 -67.38 16.66 -10.31
CA LYS A 420 -67.50 15.36 -9.62
C LYS A 420 -67.14 14.18 -10.53
N LEU A 421 -67.20 14.34 -11.84
CA LEU A 421 -66.75 13.35 -12.83
C LEU A 421 -65.22 13.41 -13.00
N LEU A 422 -64.66 14.60 -13.19
CA LEU A 422 -63.20 14.81 -13.35
C LEU A 422 -62.40 14.40 -12.11
N SER A 423 -62.87 14.76 -10.91
CA SER A 423 -62.23 14.32 -9.64
C SER A 423 -62.30 12.80 -9.40
N LYS A 424 -63.23 12.11 -10.07
CA LYS A 424 -63.37 10.65 -9.98
C LYS A 424 -62.44 9.93 -10.95
N GLU A 425 -62.08 10.55 -12.07
CA GLU A 425 -61.04 10.07 -13.00
C GLU A 425 -59.64 10.19 -12.39
N GLU A 426 -59.30 11.32 -11.76
CA GLU A 426 -58.00 11.49 -11.07
C GLU A 426 -57.80 10.50 -9.91
N GLY A 427 -58.87 10.14 -9.20
CA GLY A 427 -58.82 9.14 -8.12
C GLY A 427 -58.68 7.68 -8.59
N SER A 428 -58.76 7.41 -9.89
CA SER A 428 -58.62 6.05 -10.47
C SER A 428 -57.24 5.77 -11.07
N GLY A 429 -56.36 6.77 -11.16
CA GLY A 429 -55.00 6.66 -11.67
C GLY A 429 -53.91 6.50 -10.60
N VAL A 430 -54.27 6.46 -9.31
CA VAL A 430 -53.34 6.21 -8.21
C VAL A 430 -53.81 4.99 -7.43
N ASN A 431 -53.37 3.82 -7.87
CA ASN A 431 -53.21 2.67 -7.01
C ASN A 431 -51.70 2.33 -7.00
N PRO A 432 -51.05 2.18 -5.84
CA PRO A 432 -49.71 1.58 -5.77
C PRO A 432 -49.70 0.13 -6.25
#